data_AF-A0A6J1QGA8-F1
#
_entry.id   AF-A0A6J1QGA8-F1
#
_cell.length_a   1.000
_cell.length_b   1.000
_cell.length_c   1.000
_cell.angle_alpha   90.00
_cell.angle_beta   90.00
_cell.angle_gamma   90.00
#
_symmetry.space_group_name_H-M   'P 1'
#
loop_
_entity.id
_entity.type
_entity.pdbx_description
1 polymer ?
#
loop_
_entity_poly.entity_id
_entity_poly.type
_entity_poly.pdbx_seq_one_letter_code
_entity_poly.pdbx_strand_id
1 'polypeptide(L)'
;MVNDKKFITDLQKIKSTIRVAKANETMTSEGIGTVDLEICTLKDVMYISDLSANLLSVSAITKNGGKVIFTEDKVVVEKDNMLEDQRSKKDFTVKPRKSLQVLWMIRSRGPKGFHEALL
;
A
#
# COMPACT_ATOMS: atom_id res chain seq x y z
N MET A 1 4.36 2.72 -2.32
CA MET A 1 5.67 2.46 -2.96
C MET A 1 5.49 1.30 -3.91
N VAL A 2 6.04 1.40 -5.11
CA VAL A 2 5.99 0.33 -6.12
C VAL A 2 7.38 0.00 -6.65
N ASN A 3 7.58 -1.25 -7.06
CA ASN A 3 8.87 -1.78 -7.51
C ASN A 3 8.97 -2.01 -9.02
N ASP A 4 7.86 -1.87 -9.73
CA ASP A 4 7.81 -2.04 -11.17
C ASP A 4 7.26 -0.76 -11.79
N LYS A 5 8.06 -0.18 -12.69
CA LYS A 5 7.78 1.08 -13.36
C LYS A 5 6.48 1.03 -14.19
N LYS A 6 6.01 -0.16 -14.59
CA LYS A 6 4.75 -0.29 -15.34
C LYS A 6 3.51 0.13 -14.54
N PHE A 7 3.60 0.14 -13.21
CA PHE A 7 2.48 0.53 -12.35
C PHE A 7 2.39 2.03 -12.11
N ILE A 8 3.41 2.80 -12.51
CA ILE A 8 3.48 4.23 -12.22
C ILE A 8 3.37 5.07 -13.50
N THR A 9 2.44 6.02 -13.48
CA THR A 9 2.24 7.05 -14.51
C THR A 9 2.76 8.39 -13.99
N ASP A 10 2.97 9.35 -14.91
CA ASP A 10 3.43 10.71 -14.58
C ASP A 10 4.68 10.78 -13.70
N LEU A 11 5.61 9.82 -13.89
CA LEU A 11 6.80 9.68 -13.08
C LEU A 11 7.72 10.89 -13.20
N GLN A 12 7.79 11.69 -12.14
CA GLN A 12 8.78 12.74 -11.97
C GLN A 12 10.06 12.13 -11.39
N LYS A 13 11.17 12.24 -12.15
CA LYS A 13 12.47 11.71 -11.73
C LYS A 13 13.05 12.57 -10.61
N ILE A 14 12.81 12.15 -9.38
CA ILE A 14 13.29 12.79 -8.17
C ILE A 14 13.96 11.70 -7.33
N LYS A 15 15.28 11.80 -7.17
CA LYS A 15 16.01 10.87 -6.31
C LYS A 15 15.81 11.24 -4.86
N SER A 16 15.40 10.28 -4.04
CA SER A 16 15.28 10.47 -2.60
C SER A 16 15.76 9.23 -1.84
N THR A 17 16.28 9.46 -0.64
CA THR A 17 16.77 8.39 0.24
C THR A 17 15.71 8.03 1.27
N ILE A 18 15.41 6.73 1.37
CA ILE A 18 14.42 6.18 2.28
C ILE A 18 15.15 5.36 3.34
N ARG A 19 14.89 5.62 4.62
CA ARG A 19 15.43 4.82 5.72
C ARG A 19 14.55 3.59 5.92
N VAL A 20 15.14 2.41 6.03
CA VAL A 20 14.40 1.18 6.32
C VAL A 20 14.57 0.77 7.78
N ALA A 21 13.79 -0.23 8.21
CA ALA A 21 13.79 -0.69 9.60
C ALA A 21 15.12 -1.34 10.02
N LYS A 22 15.86 -1.92 9.06
CA LYS A 22 17.18 -2.50 9.33
C LYS A 22 18.19 -1.39 9.59
N ALA A 23 18.94 -1.54 10.68
CA ALA A 23 19.89 -0.53 11.13
C ALA A 23 20.89 -0.16 10.03
N ASN A 24 21.08 1.14 9.83
CA ASN A 24 22.01 1.73 8.86
C ASN A 24 21.80 1.34 7.40
N GLU A 25 20.63 0.79 7.05
CA GLU A 25 20.28 0.48 5.67
C GLU A 25 19.31 1.54 5.13
N THR A 26 19.47 1.85 3.85
CA THR A 26 18.62 2.79 3.12
C THR A 26 18.27 2.21 1.76
N MET A 27 17.21 2.74 1.17
CA MET A 27 16.83 2.49 -0.21
C MET A 27 16.77 3.81 -0.96
N THR A 28 16.89 3.76 -2.28
CA THR A 28 16.79 4.94 -3.14
C THR A 28 15.50 4.88 -3.94
N SER A 29 14.69 5.93 -3.85
CA SER A 29 13.59 6.18 -4.79
C SER A 29 14.15 6.81 -6.06
N GLU A 30 13.70 6.34 -7.22
CA GLU A 30 14.07 6.90 -8.52
C GLU A 30 13.11 8.01 -8.97
N GLY A 31 11.91 8.07 -8.38
CA GLY A 31 10.94 9.11 -8.68
C GLY A 31 9.64 8.98 -7.91
N ILE A 32 8.75 9.94 -8.14
CA ILE A 32 7.40 10.01 -7.58
C ILE A 32 6.41 10.18 -8.72
N GLY A 33 5.26 9.52 -8.63
CA GLY A 33 4.22 9.59 -9.65
C GLY A 33 2.88 9.06 -9.14
N THR A 34 2.03 8.66 -10.07
CA THR A 34 0.65 8.22 -9.80
C THR A 34 0.52 6.72 -10.08
N VAL A 35 -0.23 6.01 -9.25
CA VAL A 35 -0.63 4.62 -9.50
C VAL A 35 -2.13 4.59 -9.65
N ASP A 36 -2.59 4.34 -10.88
CA ASP A 36 -4.00 4.11 -11.17
C ASP A 36 -4.34 2.63 -11.01
N LEU A 37 -5.20 2.33 -10.05
CA LEU A 37 -5.81 1.02 -9.87
C LEU A 37 -7.25 1.11 -10.37
N GLU A 38 -7.82 0.00 -10.84
CA GLU A 38 -9.24 -0.05 -11.26
C GLU A 38 -10.21 0.42 -10.14
N ILE A 39 -9.76 0.34 -8.89
CA ILE A 39 -10.53 0.64 -7.67
C ILE A 39 -10.32 2.07 -7.13
N CYS A 40 -9.14 2.67 -7.33
CA CYS A 40 -8.78 3.98 -6.80
C CYS A 40 -7.47 4.48 -7.43
N THR A 41 -7.26 5.80 -7.39
CA THR A 41 -6.00 6.42 -7.80
C THR A 41 -5.18 6.81 -6.58
N LEU A 42 -3.92 6.39 -6.55
CA LEU A 42 -2.96 6.75 -5.50
C LEU A 42 -1.96 7.76 -6.08
N LYS A 43 -1.94 8.96 -5.51
CA LYS A 43 -0.98 10.01 -5.84
C LYS A 43 0.28 9.90 -4.97
N ASP A 44 1.33 10.59 -5.39
CA ASP A 44 2.60 10.72 -4.65
C ASP A 44 3.25 9.38 -4.29
N VAL A 45 3.20 8.43 -5.21
CA VAL A 45 3.76 7.09 -5.01
C VAL A 45 5.23 7.06 -5.41
N MET A 46 6.10 6.63 -4.50
CA MET A 46 7.53 6.42 -4.79
C MET A 46 7.77 5.14 -5.60
N TYR A 47 8.60 5.25 -6.63
CA TYR A 47 9.14 4.13 -7.40
C TYR A 47 10.55 3.76 -6.93
N ILE A 48 10.73 2.50 -6.50
CA ILE A 48 11.95 1.96 -5.90
C ILE A 48 12.22 0.59 -6.52
N SER A 49 13.15 0.49 -7.47
CA SER A 49 13.48 -0.77 -8.16
C SER A 49 13.87 -1.91 -7.22
N ASP A 50 14.57 -1.57 -6.13
CA ASP A 50 15.22 -2.54 -5.24
C ASP A 50 14.25 -3.14 -4.20
N LEU A 51 12.97 -2.77 -4.26
CA LEU A 51 11.93 -3.23 -3.35
C LEU A 51 11.46 -4.64 -3.76
N SER A 52 11.51 -5.59 -2.82
CA SER A 52 11.16 -6.99 -3.11
C SER A 52 9.68 -7.22 -3.42
N ALA A 53 8.80 -6.33 -2.95
CA ALA A 53 7.36 -6.33 -3.24
C ALA A 53 6.78 -4.92 -3.07
N ASN A 54 5.68 -4.63 -3.77
CA ASN A 54 4.96 -3.36 -3.62
C ASN A 54 4.44 -3.16 -2.19
N LEU A 55 4.53 -1.93 -1.68
CA LEU A 55 4.01 -1.53 -0.37
C LEU A 55 2.95 -0.45 -0.57
N LEU A 56 1.68 -0.85 -0.56
CA LEU A 56 0.54 0.07 -0.71
C LEU A 56 -0.03 0.43 0.66
N SER A 57 -0.33 1.71 0.86
CA SER A 57 -0.92 2.17 2.11
C SER A 57 -2.41 1.86 2.15
N VAL A 58 -2.84 1.08 3.15
CA VAL A 58 -4.26 0.79 3.40
C VAL A 58 -5.05 2.08 3.60
N SER A 59 -4.50 3.03 4.36
CA SER A 59 -5.19 4.31 4.60
C SER A 59 -5.29 5.17 3.34
N ALA A 60 -4.31 5.10 2.44
CA ALA A 60 -4.40 5.79 1.15
C ALA A 60 -5.47 5.14 0.26
N ILE A 61 -5.55 3.81 0.24
CA ILE A 61 -6.59 3.08 -0.49
C ILE A 61 -7.98 3.46 0.06
N THR A 62 -8.18 3.41 1.38
CA THR A 62 -9.49 3.67 1.99
C THR A 62 -9.91 5.13 1.93
N LYS A 63 -8.97 6.08 2.04
CA LYS A 63 -9.25 7.52 1.84
C LYS A 63 -9.61 7.85 0.38
N ASN A 64 -9.24 7.00 -0.60
CA ASN A 64 -9.52 7.20 -2.02
C ASN A 64 -10.62 6.26 -2.54
N GLY A 65 -11.57 5.86 -1.68
CA GLY A 65 -12.75 5.09 -2.09
C GLY A 65 -12.48 3.62 -2.42
N GLY A 66 -11.37 3.05 -1.93
CA GLY A 66 -11.12 1.61 -1.96
C GLY A 66 -11.50 0.96 -0.63
N LYS A 67 -11.96 -0.29 -0.68
CA LYS A 67 -12.23 -1.12 0.49
C LYS A 67 -11.16 -2.21 0.59
N VAL A 68 -10.61 -2.42 1.79
CA VAL A 68 -9.63 -3.48 2.04
C VAL A 68 -10.26 -4.53 2.96
N ILE A 69 -10.28 -5.78 2.51
CA ILE A 69 -10.84 -6.92 3.25
C ILE A 69 -9.71 -7.90 3.54
N PHE A 70 -9.47 -8.16 4.82
CA PHE A 70 -8.56 -9.19 5.29
C PHE A 70 -9.34 -10.49 5.49
N THR A 71 -8.90 -11.55 4.80
CA THR A 71 -9.39 -12.92 5.01
C THR A 71 -8.25 -13.75 5.60
N GLU A 72 -8.54 -14.99 6.00
CA GLU A 72 -7.53 -15.89 6.60
C GLU A 72 -6.27 -16.03 5.73
N ASP A 73 -6.44 -16.17 4.40
CA ASP A 73 -5.32 -16.45 3.49
C ASP A 73 -4.94 -15.31 2.55
N LYS A 74 -5.76 -14.25 2.44
CA LYS A 74 -5.54 -13.18 1.46
C LYS A 74 -6.07 -11.82 1.89
N VAL A 75 -5.55 -10.79 1.24
CA VAL A 75 -6.10 -9.44 1.26
C VAL A 75 -6.78 -9.18 -0.07
N VAL A 76 -8.04 -8.76 -0.02
CA VAL A 76 -8.82 -8.33 -1.19
C VAL A 76 -8.97 -6.83 -1.12
N VAL A 77 -8.77 -6.16 -2.25
CA VAL A 77 -9.05 -4.72 -2.38
C VAL A 77 -10.14 -4.53 -3.42
N GLU A 78 -11.21 -3.84 -3.03
CA GLU A 78 -12.40 -3.60 -3.84
C GLU A 78 -12.61 -2.10 -4.00
N LYS A 79 -13.41 -1.69 -4.99
CA LYS A 79 -13.92 -0.32 -5.05
C LYS A 79 -15.03 -0.21 -4.01
N ASP A 80 -14.99 0.83 -3.20
CA ASP A 80 -16.05 1.13 -2.25
C ASP A 80 -17.24 1.71 -3.03
N ASN A 81 -18.18 0.83 -3.38
CA ASN A 81 -19.44 1.22 -3.99
C ASN A 81 -20.33 1.86 -2.92
N MET A 82 -20.03 3.11 -2.52
CA MET A 82 -21.09 3.99 -2.05
C MET A 82 -21.98 4.35 -3.25
N LEU A 83 -22.86 3.39 -3.54
CA LEU A 83 -23.99 3.35 -4.48
C LEU A 83 -23.69 3.07 -5.97
N GLU A 84 -24.12 1.85 -6.33
CA GLU A 84 -24.67 1.36 -7.60
C GLU A 84 -23.79 0.61 -8.62
N ASP A 85 -24.37 -0.55 -8.95
CA ASP A 85 -24.19 -1.49 -10.06
C ASP A 85 -23.13 -2.60 -9.98
N GLN A 86 -23.64 -3.82 -10.12
CA GLN A 86 -22.91 -5.07 -10.03
C GLN A 86 -22.24 -5.37 -11.36
N ARG A 87 -20.93 -5.13 -11.51
CA ARG A 87 -20.12 -5.84 -12.51
C ARG A 87 -18.62 -5.68 -12.25
N SER A 88 -17.92 -6.81 -12.38
CA SER A 88 -16.46 -7.00 -12.35
C SER A 88 -15.82 -7.10 -10.96
N LYS A 89 -16.06 -8.25 -10.32
CA LYS A 89 -15.21 -8.80 -9.27
C LYS A 89 -13.90 -9.29 -9.91
N LYS A 90 -12.78 -8.61 -9.69
CA LYS A 90 -11.44 -9.12 -10.01
C LYS A 90 -10.65 -9.31 -8.71
N ASP A 91 -10.34 -10.55 -8.39
CA ASP A 91 -9.52 -10.93 -7.25
C ASP A 91 -8.07 -10.47 -7.45
N PHE A 92 -7.65 -9.41 -6.76
CA PHE A 92 -6.23 -9.22 -6.48
C PHE A 92 -5.83 -10.21 -5.39
N THR A 93 -5.37 -11.41 -5.79
CA THR A 93 -4.84 -12.38 -4.83
C THR A 93 -3.41 -12.01 -4.48
N VAL A 94 -3.21 -11.26 -3.40
CA VAL A 94 -1.90 -11.22 -2.74
C VAL A 94 -1.70 -12.57 -2.06
N LYS A 95 -1.08 -13.53 -2.76
CA LYS A 95 -0.66 -14.78 -2.12
C LYS A 95 0.40 -14.43 -1.08
N PRO A 96 0.22 -14.75 0.21
CA PRO A 96 1.33 -14.70 1.14
C PRO A 96 2.34 -15.74 0.70
N ARG A 97 3.35 -15.34 -0.08
CA ARG A 97 4.57 -16.14 -0.18
C ARG A 97 5.13 -16.18 1.23
N LYS A 98 5.40 -17.39 1.74
CA LYS A 98 6.09 -17.65 3.00
C LYS A 98 7.25 -16.66 3.14
N SER A 99 7.05 -15.60 3.95
CA SER A 99 7.88 -14.39 4.16
C SER A 99 7.30 -13.01 3.75
N LEU A 100 6.01 -12.87 3.42
CA LEU A 100 5.36 -11.55 3.49
C LEU A 100 5.05 -11.21 4.96
N GLN A 101 6.00 -10.55 5.62
CA GLN A 101 5.70 -9.79 6.83
C GLN A 101 4.86 -8.58 6.42
N VAL A 102 3.53 -8.68 6.55
CA VAL A 102 2.73 -7.47 6.76
C VAL A 102 3.16 -6.96 8.13
N LEU A 103 4.01 -5.93 8.15
CA LEU A 103 4.44 -5.30 9.38
C LEU A 103 3.20 -4.72 10.08
N TRP A 104 2.73 -5.41 11.12
CA TRP A 104 1.79 -4.87 12.09
C TRP A 104 2.49 -3.74 12.87
N MET A 105 2.36 -2.49 12.43
CA MET A 105 2.61 -1.35 13.33
C MET A 105 1.36 -1.08 14.16
N ILE A 106 1.12 -1.90 15.18
CA ILE A 106 0.41 -1.40 16.37
C ILE A 106 1.48 -0.71 17.21
N ARG A 107 1.40 0.62 17.31
CA ARG A 107 2.28 1.37 18.21
C ARG A 107 1.79 1.14 19.65
N SER A 108 2.23 0.05 20.27
CA SER A 108 1.99 -0.19 21.69
C SER A 108 2.80 0.82 22.52
N ARG A 109 2.15 1.88 23.01
CA ARG A 109 2.68 2.66 24.13
C ARG A 109 2.05 2.18 25.43
N GLY A 110 2.76 1.27 26.12
CA GLY A 110 2.63 1.05 27.56
C GLY A 110 1.24 0.66 28.10
N PRO A 111 1.16 0.23 29.37
CA PRO A 111 0.05 -0.59 29.82
C PRO A 111 -1.02 0.24 30.52
N LYS A 112 -1.82 1.03 29.81
CA LYS A 112 -3.17 1.43 30.27
C LYS A 112 -4.08 1.60 29.06
N GLY A 113 -5.05 0.70 28.95
CA GLY A 113 -5.95 0.59 27.81
C GLY A 113 -6.76 1.86 27.60
N PHE A 114 -6.71 2.37 26.38
CA PHE A 114 -7.74 3.20 25.78
C PHE A 114 -7.77 2.82 24.29
N HIS A 115 -8.92 2.32 23.83
CA HIS A 115 -9.19 2.14 22.42
C HIS A 115 -9.61 3.50 21.88
N GLU A 116 -8.75 4.14 21.11
CA GLU A 116 -9.16 5.27 20.28
C GLU A 116 -8.39 5.22 18.96
N ALA A 117 -9.16 5.13 17.87
CA ALA A 117 -8.65 5.30 16.52
C ALA A 117 -8.76 6.78 16.17
N LEU A 118 -7.64 7.45 15.91
CA LEU A 118 -7.63 8.82 15.38
C LEU A 118 -6.54 8.98 14.30
N LEU A 119 -7.06 9.03 13.06
CA LEU A 119 -6.66 9.71 11.79
C LEU A 119 -5.28 9.52 11.12
#